data_AF-C9YBX0-F1
#
_entry.id   AF-C9YBX0-F1
#
_cell.length_a   1.000
_cell.length_b   1.000
_cell.length_c   1.000
_cell.angle_alpha   90.00
_cell.angle_beta   90.00
_cell.angle_gamma   90.00
#
_symmetry.space_group_name_H-M   'P 1'
#
loop_
_entity.id
_entity.type
_entity.pdbx_description
1 polymer ?
#
loop_
_entity_poly.entity_id
_entity_poly.type
_entity_poly.pdbx_seq_one_letter_code
_entity_poly.pdbx_strand_id
1 'polypeptide(L)'
;MEYQVHLLAFGVLLSSVVLAWKSPGSYGVQQTLMLISSLGFAAGFSVWCWPTVKKVWAHPVGKTAIATFHVFVLFLSTAFARSVVASSLGLPPQDFDMTVAAISLASYIPAWSLVISLVLGVTAVTLEIAGFFAMLARHSFGTVAKLFARMFGAIAICAISGDICGFAMKNETLLHPAARWIAYFCDFQPAARYPGIAEGERIRLHENGVISVAEIQGGEIRIQVRKYEQ
;
A
#
# COMPACT_ATOMS: atom_id res chain seq x y z
N MET A 1 10.22 -17.81 -22.87
CA MET A 1 10.75 -17.08 -21.71
C MET A 1 9.90 -17.29 -20.46
N GLU A 2 8.61 -16.90 -20.42
CA GLU A 2 7.77 -17.02 -19.20
C GLU A 2 7.78 -18.42 -18.55
N TYR A 3 7.64 -19.47 -19.37
CA TYR A 3 7.54 -20.85 -18.88
C TYR A 3 8.85 -21.33 -18.25
N GLN A 4 10.00 -20.90 -18.79
CA GLN A 4 11.31 -21.24 -18.23
C GLN A 4 11.50 -20.58 -16.86
N VAL A 5 11.04 -19.34 -16.68
CA VAL A 5 11.10 -18.63 -15.40
C VAL A 5 10.24 -19.34 -14.35
N HIS A 6 9.03 -19.76 -14.71
CA HIS A 6 8.17 -20.53 -13.80
C HIS A 6 8.74 -21.90 -13.43
N LEU A 7 9.38 -22.60 -14.37
CA LEU A 7 10.03 -23.88 -14.08
C LEU A 7 11.22 -23.72 -13.12
N LEU A 8 12.02 -22.67 -13.30
CA LEU A 8 13.11 -22.37 -12.38
C LEU A 8 12.58 -22.06 -10.97
N ALA A 9 11.54 -21.22 -10.88
CA ALA A 9 10.89 -20.90 -9.61
C ALA A 9 10.36 -22.16 -8.90
N PHE A 10 9.70 -23.05 -9.66
CA PHE A 10 9.22 -24.32 -9.15
C PHE A 10 10.36 -25.24 -8.65
N GLY A 11 11.49 -25.30 -9.36
CA GLY A 11 12.67 -26.04 -8.91
C GLY A 11 13.24 -25.54 -7.58
N VAL A 12 13.28 -24.21 -7.39
CA VAL A 12 13.68 -23.57 -6.12
C VAL A 12 12.68 -23.88 -5.01
N LEU A 13 11.37 -23.85 -5.32
CA LEU A 13 10.32 -24.23 -4.37
C LEU A 13 10.49 -25.68 -3.90
N LEU A 14 10.68 -26.62 -4.83
CA LEU A 14 10.92 -28.02 -4.48
C LEU A 14 12.16 -28.20 -3.59
N SER A 15 13.22 -27.44 -3.88
CA SER A 15 14.43 -27.45 -3.04
C SER A 15 14.16 -26.95 -1.62
N SER A 16 13.30 -25.94 -1.46
CA SER A 16 12.87 -25.46 -0.13
C SER A 16 12.08 -26.52 0.64
N VAL A 17 11.21 -27.27 -0.03
CA VAL A 17 10.40 -28.35 0.58
C VAL A 17 11.30 -29.52 1.01
N VAL A 18 12.23 -29.93 0.14
CA VAL A 18 13.20 -30.98 0.47
C VAL A 18 14.09 -30.57 1.65
N LEU A 19 14.52 -29.30 1.69
CA LEU A 19 15.32 -28.78 2.80
C LEU A 19 14.53 -28.77 4.11
N ALA A 20 13.27 -28.34 4.09
CA ALA A 20 12.39 -28.34 5.26
C ALA A 20 12.23 -29.75 5.85
N TRP A 21 12.13 -30.78 5.00
CA TRP A 21 12.05 -32.17 5.44
C TRP A 21 13.39 -32.68 5.99
N LYS A 22 14.50 -32.44 5.29
CA LYS A 22 15.82 -32.98 5.68
C LYS A 22 16.50 -32.25 6.83
N SER A 23 16.26 -30.95 6.98
CA SER A 23 16.89 -30.11 7.99
C SER A 23 15.90 -29.08 8.55
N PRO A 24 14.98 -29.49 9.44
CA PRO A 24 13.96 -28.61 10.00
C PRO A 24 14.51 -27.38 10.74
N GLY A 25 15.76 -27.42 11.21
CA GLY A 25 16.42 -26.28 11.87
C GLY A 25 16.85 -25.15 10.92
N SER A 26 16.79 -25.35 9.59
CA SER A 26 17.30 -24.41 8.58
C SER A 26 16.28 -23.35 8.15
N TYR A 27 15.51 -22.80 9.09
CA TYR A 27 14.38 -21.90 8.81
C TYR A 27 14.75 -20.67 7.96
N GLY A 28 15.88 -20.02 8.23
CA GLY A 28 16.29 -18.83 7.47
C GLY A 28 16.59 -19.13 6.00
N VAL A 29 17.24 -20.27 5.72
CA VAL A 29 17.53 -20.71 4.35
C VAL A 29 16.23 -21.10 3.64
N GLN A 30 15.32 -21.79 4.32
CA GLN A 30 14.01 -22.14 3.79
C GLN A 30 13.22 -20.88 3.39
N GLN A 31 13.13 -19.88 4.27
CA GLN A 31 12.44 -18.62 3.97
C GLN A 31 13.07 -17.89 2.77
N THR A 32 14.40 -17.89 2.68
CA THR A 32 15.12 -17.28 1.55
C THR A 32 14.77 -17.97 0.23
N LEU A 33 14.76 -19.32 0.21
CA LEU A 33 14.39 -20.08 -0.98
C LEU A 33 12.92 -19.86 -1.37
N MET A 34 12.01 -19.79 -0.40
CA MET A 34 10.60 -19.48 -0.64
C MET A 34 10.43 -18.07 -1.23
N LEU A 35 11.19 -17.08 -0.74
CA LEU A 35 11.18 -15.72 -1.28
C LEU A 35 11.70 -15.70 -2.72
N ILE A 36 12.83 -16.36 -3.01
CA ILE A 36 13.38 -16.45 -4.37
C ILE A 36 12.39 -17.12 -5.32
N SER A 37 11.77 -18.22 -4.89
CA SER A 37 10.72 -18.89 -5.66
C SER A 37 9.55 -17.95 -5.95
N SER A 38 9.06 -17.24 -4.93
CA SER A 38 7.93 -16.30 -5.08
C SER A 38 8.26 -15.17 -6.05
N LEU A 39 9.47 -14.61 -5.98
CA LEU A 39 9.96 -13.61 -6.93
C LEU A 39 10.07 -14.17 -8.36
N GLY A 40 10.50 -15.42 -8.52
CA GLY A 40 10.52 -16.11 -9.80
C GLY A 40 9.12 -16.27 -10.40
N PHE A 41 8.14 -16.72 -9.61
CA PHE A 41 6.75 -16.81 -10.04
C PHE A 41 6.17 -15.44 -10.41
N ALA A 42 6.42 -14.43 -9.59
CA ALA A 42 6.01 -13.05 -9.84
C ALA A 42 6.60 -12.50 -11.16
N ALA A 43 7.89 -12.75 -11.41
CA ALA A 43 8.56 -12.35 -12.64
C ALA A 43 7.96 -13.05 -13.88
N GLY A 44 7.73 -14.36 -13.79
CA GLY A 44 7.09 -15.14 -14.86
C GLY A 44 5.70 -14.61 -15.21
N PHE A 45 4.88 -14.33 -14.19
CA PHE A 45 3.56 -13.73 -14.37
C PHE A 45 3.63 -12.32 -14.97
N SER A 46 4.58 -11.50 -14.50
CA SER A 46 4.78 -10.13 -15.00
C SER A 46 5.13 -10.13 -16.50
N VAL A 47 6.02 -11.04 -16.94
CA VAL A 47 6.36 -11.22 -18.36
C VAL A 47 5.13 -11.62 -19.17
N TRP A 48 4.30 -12.51 -18.62
CA TRP A 48 3.08 -12.97 -19.28
C TRP A 48 2.01 -11.88 -19.40
N CYS A 49 1.76 -11.11 -18.34
CA CYS A 49 0.67 -10.13 -18.30
C CYS A 49 1.04 -8.80 -19.00
N TRP A 50 2.33 -8.48 -19.10
CA TRP A 50 2.83 -7.22 -19.64
C TRP A 50 2.30 -6.84 -21.04
N PRO A 51 2.21 -7.76 -22.02
CA PRO A 51 1.65 -7.43 -23.34
C PRO A 51 0.17 -7.02 -23.25
N THR A 52 -0.62 -7.67 -22.39
CA THR A 52 -2.04 -7.33 -22.18
C THR A 52 -2.17 -5.98 -21.50
N VAL A 53 -1.37 -5.75 -20.46
CA VAL A 53 -1.30 -4.48 -19.74
C VAL A 53 -0.93 -3.33 -20.68
N LYS A 54 0.06 -3.51 -21.55
CA LYS A 54 0.42 -2.55 -22.61
C LYS A 54 -0.74 -2.25 -23.57
N LYS A 55 -1.50 -3.27 -23.98
CA LYS A 55 -2.67 -3.09 -24.85
C LYS A 55 -3.75 -2.25 -24.17
N VAL A 56 -4.02 -2.52 -22.88
CA VAL A 56 -4.98 -1.72 -22.09
C VAL A 56 -4.50 -0.27 -21.99
N TRP A 57 -3.22 -0.02 -21.71
CA TRP A 57 -2.67 1.33 -21.63
C TRP A 57 -2.72 2.12 -22.96
N ALA A 58 -2.62 1.43 -24.10
CA ALA A 58 -2.69 2.07 -25.40
C ALA A 58 -4.14 2.43 -25.79
N HIS A 59 -5.11 1.64 -25.37
CA HIS A 59 -6.51 1.77 -25.78
C HIS A 59 -7.22 2.94 -25.04
N PRO A 60 -8.03 3.78 -25.73
CA PRO A 60 -8.72 4.91 -25.09
C PRO A 60 -9.57 4.52 -23.88
N VAL A 61 -10.37 3.45 -24.00
CA VAL A 61 -11.19 2.93 -22.89
C VAL A 61 -10.31 2.45 -21.73
N GLY A 62 -9.15 1.83 -22.02
CA GLY A 62 -8.24 1.37 -20.98
C GLY A 62 -7.57 2.52 -20.25
N LYS A 63 -7.22 3.61 -20.94
CA LYS A 63 -6.75 4.85 -20.32
C LYS A 63 -7.79 5.45 -19.38
N THR A 64 -9.06 5.50 -19.79
CA THR A 64 -10.15 5.99 -18.93
C THR A 64 -10.33 5.11 -17.69
N ALA A 65 -10.27 3.79 -17.85
CA ALA A 65 -10.34 2.86 -16.72
C ALA A 65 -9.17 3.07 -15.74
N ILE A 66 -7.94 3.20 -16.26
CA ILE A 66 -6.75 3.45 -15.44
C ILE A 66 -6.84 4.80 -14.72
N ALA A 67 -7.27 5.86 -15.40
CA ALA A 67 -7.51 7.16 -14.76
C ALA A 67 -8.56 7.06 -13.64
N THR A 68 -9.63 6.30 -13.85
CA THR A 68 -10.64 6.03 -12.82
C THR A 68 -10.04 5.28 -11.62
N PHE A 69 -9.16 4.29 -11.87
CA PHE A 69 -8.41 3.62 -10.80
C PHE A 69 -7.50 4.60 -10.03
N HIS A 70 -6.81 5.51 -10.70
CA HIS A 70 -5.99 6.52 -10.02
C HIS A 70 -6.83 7.40 -9.10
N VAL A 71 -8.03 7.82 -9.51
CA VAL A 71 -8.97 8.59 -8.67
C VAL A 71 -9.41 7.78 -7.46
N PHE A 72 -9.76 6.51 -7.65
CA PHE A 72 -10.14 5.62 -6.55
C PHE A 72 -8.99 5.37 -5.56
N VAL A 73 -7.77 5.17 -6.07
CA VAL A 73 -6.57 5.04 -5.24
C VAL A 73 -6.28 6.33 -4.48
N LEU A 74 -6.46 7.50 -5.10
CA LEU A 74 -6.32 8.78 -4.41
C LEU A 74 -7.33 8.90 -3.27
N PHE A 75 -8.58 8.52 -3.50
CA PHE A 75 -9.61 8.47 -2.46
C PHE A 75 -9.22 7.58 -1.28
N LEU A 76 -8.76 6.35 -1.54
CA LEU A 76 -8.25 5.45 -0.49
C LEU A 76 -7.05 6.03 0.24
N SER A 77 -6.13 6.66 -0.50
CA SER A 77 -4.95 7.29 0.06
C SER A 77 -5.32 8.44 1.01
N THR A 78 -6.29 9.27 0.64
CA THR A 78 -6.83 10.31 1.52
C THR A 78 -7.46 9.70 2.76
N ALA A 79 -8.18 8.58 2.67
CA ALA A 79 -8.73 7.90 3.84
C ALA A 79 -7.64 7.44 4.82
N PHE A 80 -6.56 6.83 4.32
CA PHE A 80 -5.41 6.46 5.13
C PHE A 80 -4.72 7.68 5.74
N ALA A 81 -4.52 8.75 4.97
CA ALA A 81 -3.93 9.98 5.46
C ALA A 81 -4.76 10.62 6.58
N ARG A 82 -6.08 10.62 6.47
CA ARG A 82 -6.97 11.12 7.53
C ARG A 82 -6.84 10.32 8.82
N SER A 83 -6.65 9.00 8.74
CA SER A 83 -6.36 8.16 9.92
C SER A 83 -5.05 8.58 10.59
N VAL A 84 -3.97 8.67 9.81
CA VAL A 84 -2.62 9.08 10.29
C VAL A 84 -2.64 10.47 10.91
N VAL A 85 -3.31 11.44 10.27
CA VAL A 85 -3.42 12.80 10.80
C VAL A 85 -4.22 12.82 12.10
N ALA A 86 -5.35 12.10 12.16
CA ALA A 86 -6.14 12.02 13.37
C ALA A 86 -5.37 11.38 14.54
N SER A 87 -4.66 10.28 14.30
CA SER A 87 -3.89 9.58 15.33
C SER A 87 -2.61 10.32 15.74
N SER A 88 -2.00 11.08 14.84
CA SER A 88 -0.79 11.86 15.12
C SER A 88 -1.07 13.15 15.90
N LEU A 89 -2.13 13.88 15.55
CA LEU A 89 -2.49 15.18 16.14
C LEU A 89 -3.48 15.04 17.31
N GLY A 90 -4.24 13.95 17.38
CA GLY A 90 -5.32 13.77 18.36
C GLY A 90 -6.53 14.68 18.11
N LEU A 91 -6.65 15.22 16.89
CA LEU A 91 -7.65 16.20 16.49
C LEU A 91 -8.38 15.77 15.21
N PRO A 92 -9.60 16.29 14.95
CA PRO A 92 -10.32 15.99 13.72
C PRO A 92 -9.50 16.33 12.48
N PRO A 93 -9.26 15.38 11.55
CA PRO A 93 -8.37 15.59 10.40
C PRO A 93 -8.94 16.56 9.36
N GLN A 94 -10.25 16.87 9.43
CA GLN A 94 -10.90 17.88 8.58
C GLN A 94 -10.40 19.31 8.84
N ASP A 95 -9.80 19.56 10.00
CA ASP A 95 -9.23 20.87 10.31
C ASP A 95 -7.83 21.04 9.70
N PHE A 96 -7.26 20.01 9.05
CA PHE A 96 -5.87 19.95 8.60
C PHE A 96 -5.77 19.52 7.12
N ASP A 97 -6.50 20.20 6.24
CA ASP A 97 -6.62 19.85 4.82
C ASP A 97 -5.27 19.76 4.11
N MET A 98 -4.34 20.69 4.38
CA MET A 98 -3.03 20.69 3.73
C MET A 98 -2.17 19.52 4.21
N THR A 99 -2.20 19.21 5.50
CA THR A 99 -1.50 18.04 6.04
C THR A 99 -2.07 16.75 5.49
N VAL A 100 -3.40 16.61 5.44
CA VAL A 100 -4.05 15.43 4.86
C VAL A 100 -3.66 15.26 3.40
N ALA A 101 -3.66 16.35 2.61
CA ALA A 101 -3.22 16.31 1.22
C ALA A 101 -1.77 15.83 1.09
N ALA A 102 -0.85 16.37 1.90
CA ALA A 102 0.55 15.97 1.86
C ALA A 102 0.77 14.49 2.26
N ILE A 103 0.16 14.05 3.36
CA ILE A 103 0.24 12.65 3.81
C ILE A 103 -0.40 11.71 2.80
N SER A 104 -1.46 12.14 2.09
CA SER A 104 -2.07 11.34 1.03
C SER A 104 -1.13 11.07 -0.16
N LEU A 105 -0.08 11.85 -0.36
CA LEU A 105 0.94 11.52 -1.36
C LEU A 105 1.79 10.32 -0.90
N ALA A 106 2.15 10.29 0.39
CA ALA A 106 2.90 9.17 0.97
C ALA A 106 2.03 7.90 1.07
N SER A 107 0.76 8.04 1.46
CA SER A 107 -0.22 6.95 1.52
C SER A 107 -0.65 6.42 0.15
N TYR A 108 -0.19 7.03 -0.94
CA TYR A 108 -0.54 6.62 -2.30
C TYR A 108 0.01 5.23 -2.64
N ILE A 109 1.21 4.92 -2.15
CA ILE A 109 1.86 3.62 -2.33
C ILE A 109 1.04 2.50 -1.67
N PRO A 110 0.75 2.53 -0.35
CA PRO A 110 -0.05 1.48 0.27
C PRO A 110 -1.47 1.38 -0.31
N ALA A 111 -2.08 2.49 -0.73
CA ALA A 111 -3.37 2.47 -1.42
C ALA A 111 -3.29 1.71 -2.76
N TRP A 112 -2.25 1.94 -3.58
CA TRP A 112 -2.02 1.15 -4.79
C TRP A 112 -1.78 -0.32 -4.49
N SER A 113 -0.97 -0.61 -3.47
CA SER A 113 -0.67 -1.99 -3.07
C SER A 113 -1.94 -2.76 -2.67
N LEU A 114 -2.88 -2.12 -1.97
CA LEU A 114 -4.20 -2.70 -1.68
C LEU A 114 -4.98 -3.03 -2.96
N VAL A 115 -5.09 -2.07 -3.88
CA VAL A 115 -5.84 -2.25 -5.14
C VAL A 115 -5.21 -3.34 -6.01
N ILE A 116 -3.89 -3.36 -6.14
CA ILE A 116 -3.15 -4.41 -6.87
C ILE A 116 -3.40 -5.77 -6.24
N SER A 117 -3.34 -5.87 -4.90
CA SER A 117 -3.61 -7.11 -4.18
C SER A 117 -5.01 -7.64 -4.49
N LEU A 118 -6.04 -6.79 -4.43
CA LEU A 118 -7.42 -7.18 -4.76
C LEU A 118 -7.58 -7.67 -6.21
N VAL A 119 -7.04 -6.92 -7.17
CA VAL A 119 -7.13 -7.28 -8.61
C VAL A 119 -6.41 -8.60 -8.89
N LEU A 120 -5.24 -8.81 -8.30
CA LEU A 120 -4.46 -10.03 -8.50
C LEU A 120 -5.03 -11.22 -7.75
N GLY A 121 -5.66 -11.01 -6.59
CA GLY A 121 -6.43 -12.04 -5.89
C GLY A 121 -7.56 -12.58 -6.76
N VAL A 122 -8.38 -11.69 -7.35
CA VAL A 122 -9.44 -12.09 -8.30
C VAL A 122 -8.86 -12.79 -9.53
N THR A 123 -7.74 -12.29 -10.05
CA THR A 123 -7.05 -12.90 -11.20
C THR A 123 -6.56 -14.31 -10.87
N ALA A 124 -5.99 -14.52 -9.67
CA ALA A 124 -5.53 -15.83 -9.21
C ALA A 124 -6.69 -16.83 -9.15
N VAL A 125 -7.81 -16.46 -8.52
CA VAL A 125 -9.01 -17.30 -8.43
C VAL A 125 -9.54 -17.63 -9.84
N THR A 126 -9.56 -16.66 -10.74
CA THR A 126 -10.01 -16.89 -12.13
C THR A 126 -9.10 -17.90 -12.86
N LEU A 127 -7.78 -17.79 -12.68
CA LEU A 127 -6.81 -18.71 -13.27
C LEU A 127 -6.89 -20.11 -12.65
N GLU A 128 -7.17 -20.21 -11.36
CA GLU A 128 -7.41 -21.48 -10.65
C GLU A 128 -8.62 -22.21 -11.24
N ILE A 129 -9.76 -21.52 -11.34
CA ILE A 129 -11.00 -22.05 -11.92
C ILE A 129 -10.76 -22.49 -13.37
N ALA A 130 -10.08 -21.67 -14.17
CA ALA A 130 -9.73 -22.02 -15.55
C ALA A 130 -8.81 -23.25 -15.62
N GLY A 131 -7.82 -23.35 -14.73
CA GLY A 131 -6.93 -24.50 -14.62
C GLY A 131 -7.66 -25.79 -14.28
N PHE A 132 -8.61 -25.72 -13.34
CA PHE A 132 -9.46 -26.83 -12.96
C PHE A 132 -10.34 -27.31 -14.11
N PHE A 133 -11.05 -26.41 -14.80
CA PHE A 133 -11.85 -26.77 -15.97
C PHE A 133 -11.01 -27.31 -17.13
N ALA A 134 -9.81 -26.76 -17.36
CA ALA A 134 -8.90 -27.28 -18.37
C ALA A 134 -8.48 -28.73 -18.08
N MET A 135 -8.29 -29.08 -16.80
CA MET A 135 -8.01 -30.45 -16.37
C MET A 135 -9.22 -31.37 -16.62
N LEU A 136 -10.44 -30.93 -16.28
CA LEU A 136 -11.67 -31.71 -16.55
C LEU A 136 -11.90 -31.95 -18.04
N ALA A 137 -11.63 -30.95 -18.88
CA ALA A 137 -11.71 -31.05 -20.33
C ALA A 137 -10.53 -31.80 -20.97
N ARG A 138 -9.64 -32.41 -20.16
CA ARG A 138 -8.50 -33.21 -20.60
C ARG A 138 -7.56 -32.46 -21.56
N HIS A 139 -7.40 -31.15 -21.36
CA HIS A 139 -6.35 -30.42 -22.06
C HIS A 139 -4.97 -30.97 -21.70
N SER A 140 -3.99 -30.71 -22.57
CA SER A 140 -2.62 -31.16 -22.36
C SER A 140 -2.06 -30.66 -21.02
N PHE A 141 -1.26 -31.51 -20.35
CA PHE A 141 -0.62 -31.18 -19.08
C PHE A 141 0.12 -29.83 -19.13
N GLY A 142 0.82 -29.54 -20.23
CA GLY A 142 1.54 -28.27 -20.39
C GLY A 142 0.62 -27.03 -20.41
N THR A 143 -0.64 -27.17 -20.83
CA THR A 143 -1.61 -26.08 -20.78
C THR A 143 -2.07 -25.83 -19.35
N VAL A 144 -2.44 -26.90 -18.64
CA VAL A 144 -2.86 -26.85 -17.23
C VAL A 144 -1.73 -26.31 -16.35
N ALA A 145 -0.50 -26.80 -16.54
CA ALA A 145 0.69 -26.35 -15.80
C ALA A 145 0.96 -24.84 -15.98
N LYS A 146 0.76 -24.29 -17.19
CA LYS A 146 0.91 -22.84 -17.43
C LYS A 146 -0.13 -22.02 -16.69
N LEU A 147 -1.38 -22.49 -16.61
CA LEU A 147 -2.45 -21.79 -15.88
C LEU A 147 -2.11 -21.72 -14.38
N PHE A 148 -1.73 -22.85 -13.78
CA PHE A 148 -1.31 -22.88 -12.39
C PHE A 148 -0.04 -22.06 -12.13
N ALA A 149 0.94 -22.10 -13.03
CA ALA A 149 2.15 -21.27 -12.90
C ALA A 149 1.83 -19.77 -12.88
N ARG A 150 0.90 -19.32 -13.73
CA ARG A 150 0.41 -17.94 -13.73
C ARG A 150 -0.37 -17.61 -12.46
N MET A 151 -1.23 -18.53 -12.00
CA MET A 151 -1.96 -18.39 -10.74
C MET A 151 -0.99 -18.18 -9.57
N PHE A 152 0.04 -19.00 -9.42
CA PHE A 152 1.06 -18.84 -8.37
C PHE A 152 1.81 -17.52 -8.49
N GLY A 153 2.09 -17.04 -9.70
CA GLY A 153 2.69 -15.72 -9.90
C GLY A 153 1.77 -14.57 -9.52
N ALA A 154 0.46 -14.67 -9.81
CA ALA A 154 -0.54 -13.71 -9.35
C ALA A 154 -0.63 -13.69 -7.82
N ILE A 155 -0.66 -14.86 -7.18
CA ILE A 155 -0.67 -15.00 -5.71
C ILE A 155 0.60 -14.39 -5.09
N ALA A 156 1.77 -14.63 -5.68
CA ALA A 156 3.02 -14.09 -5.17
C ALA A 156 3.01 -12.55 -5.14
N ILE A 157 2.59 -11.90 -6.24
CA ILE A 157 2.49 -10.43 -6.27
C ILE A 157 1.35 -9.93 -5.36
N CYS A 158 0.23 -10.66 -5.31
CA CYS A 158 -0.89 -10.35 -4.41
C CYS A 158 -0.44 -10.32 -2.94
N ALA A 159 0.33 -11.32 -2.51
CA ALA A 159 0.87 -11.42 -1.16
C ALA A 159 1.88 -10.29 -0.88
N ILE A 160 2.85 -10.07 -1.76
CA ILE A 160 3.84 -8.99 -1.62
C ILE A 160 3.14 -7.62 -1.51
N SER A 161 2.14 -7.37 -2.35
CA SER A 161 1.39 -6.10 -2.32
C SER A 161 0.56 -5.98 -1.04
N GLY A 162 -0.06 -7.08 -0.59
CA GLY A 162 -0.76 -7.15 0.69
C GLY A 162 0.17 -6.82 1.87
N ASP A 163 1.37 -7.39 1.89
CA ASP A 163 2.38 -7.16 2.92
C ASP A 163 2.85 -5.70 2.94
N ILE A 164 3.03 -5.07 1.78
CA ILE A 164 3.39 -3.64 1.69
C ILE A 164 2.28 -2.78 2.33
N CYS A 165 1.02 -3.03 1.99
CA CYS A 165 -0.10 -2.30 2.58
C CYS A 165 -0.22 -2.57 4.08
N GLY A 166 -0.15 -3.83 4.49
CA GLY A 166 -0.22 -4.25 5.89
C GLY A 166 0.91 -3.66 6.73
N PHE A 167 2.13 -3.61 6.19
CA PHE A 167 3.26 -2.96 6.84
C PHE A 167 3.00 -1.46 7.05
N ALA A 168 2.53 -0.75 6.02
CA ALA A 168 2.25 0.67 6.13
C ALA A 168 1.16 0.98 7.17
N MET A 169 0.08 0.19 7.20
CA MET A 169 -1.00 0.38 8.17
C MET A 169 -0.56 0.03 9.60
N LYS A 170 0.20 -1.06 9.78
CA LYS A 170 0.69 -1.48 11.10
C LYS A 170 1.71 -0.50 11.69
N ASN A 171 2.47 0.17 10.82
CA ASN A 171 3.52 1.10 11.22
C ASN A 171 3.15 2.55 10.89
N GLU A 172 1.86 2.90 10.95
CA GLU A 172 1.39 4.27 10.67
C GLU A 172 2.05 5.32 11.57
N THR A 173 2.45 4.92 12.78
CA THR A 173 3.15 5.76 13.76
C THR A 173 4.47 6.33 13.24
N LEU A 174 5.10 5.68 12.26
CA LEU A 174 6.31 6.19 11.60
C LEU A 174 6.05 7.51 10.86
N LEU A 175 4.81 7.76 10.45
CA LEU A 175 4.42 9.00 9.77
C LEU A 175 3.99 10.10 10.76
N HIS A 176 3.82 9.80 12.05
CA HIS A 176 3.34 10.79 13.02
C HIS A 176 4.25 12.02 13.13
N PRO A 177 5.59 11.89 13.23
CA PRO A 177 6.45 13.06 13.29
C PRO A 177 6.33 13.92 12.04
N ALA A 178 6.28 13.30 10.86
CA ALA A 178 6.10 14.01 9.60
C ALA A 178 4.75 14.74 9.52
N ALA A 179 3.65 14.08 9.92
CA ALA A 179 2.33 14.68 9.94
C ALA A 179 2.27 15.91 10.86
N ARG A 180 2.86 15.84 12.05
CA ARG A 180 2.92 16.98 12.99
C ARG A 180 3.75 18.14 12.44
N TRP A 181 4.89 17.86 11.83
CA TRP A 181 5.73 18.88 11.22
C TRP A 181 5.06 19.55 10.02
N ILE A 182 4.42 18.77 9.15
CA ILE A 182 3.65 19.29 8.02
C ILE A 182 2.51 20.17 8.55
N ALA A 183 1.76 19.71 9.55
CA ALA A 183 0.71 20.51 10.17
C ALA A 183 1.25 21.84 10.70
N TYR A 184 2.37 21.82 11.42
CA TYR A 184 3.01 23.02 11.96
C TYR A 184 3.29 24.07 10.87
N PHE A 185 3.79 23.64 9.71
CA PHE A 185 4.14 24.55 8.62
C PHE A 185 2.98 24.94 7.72
N CYS A 186 2.04 24.02 7.47
CA CYS A 186 1.00 24.18 6.46
C CYS A 186 -0.35 24.63 7.02
N ASP A 187 -0.74 24.13 8.20
CA ASP A 187 -2.08 24.37 8.76
C ASP A 187 -2.06 25.32 9.97
N PHE A 188 -1.01 25.26 10.81
CA PHE A 188 -0.83 26.21 11.91
C PHE A 188 -0.22 27.52 11.40
N GLN A 189 -0.83 28.65 11.75
CA GLN A 189 -0.45 29.97 11.28
C GLN A 189 -0.17 30.95 12.43
N PRO A 190 0.79 31.89 12.26
CA PRO A 190 0.97 32.98 13.22
C PRO A 190 -0.24 33.92 13.17
N ALA A 191 -0.85 34.17 14.33
CA ALA A 191 -2.06 34.98 14.43
C ALA A 191 -1.98 36.00 15.58
N ALA A 192 -0.87 36.75 15.67
CA ALA A 192 -0.61 37.69 16.77
C ALA A 192 -1.66 38.82 16.95
N ARG A 193 -2.53 39.05 15.95
CA ARG A 193 -3.63 40.04 16.05
C ARG A 193 -4.91 39.46 16.65
N TYR A 194 -5.01 38.14 16.81
CA TYR A 194 -6.16 37.52 17.45
C TYR A 194 -6.08 37.74 18.97
N PRO A 195 -7.17 38.17 19.62
CA PRO A 195 -7.25 38.23 21.08
C PRO A 195 -6.83 36.91 21.73
N GLY A 196 -6.07 36.99 22.84
CA GLY A 196 -5.64 35.81 23.61
C GLY A 196 -4.52 34.96 22.99
N ILE A 197 -3.88 35.43 21.91
CA ILE A 197 -2.76 34.75 21.25
C ILE A 197 -1.46 35.50 21.50
N ALA A 198 -0.45 34.80 22.01
CA ALA A 198 0.86 35.40 22.27
C ALA A 198 1.66 35.58 20.97
N GLU A 199 2.56 36.56 20.93
CA GLU A 199 3.46 36.75 19.80
C GLU A 199 4.34 35.50 19.58
N GLY A 200 4.36 34.98 18.35
CA GLY A 200 5.13 33.78 17.98
C GLY A 200 4.37 32.46 18.11
N GLU A 201 3.19 32.43 18.75
CA GLU A 201 2.32 31.24 18.73
C GLU A 201 1.83 30.98 17.30
N ARG A 202 1.91 29.72 16.87
CA ARG A 202 1.24 29.25 15.65
C ARG A 202 0.00 28.48 16.06
N ILE A 203 -1.14 28.93 15.57
CA ILE A 203 -2.44 28.41 15.98
C ILE A 203 -3.24 27.89 14.80
N ARG A 204 -4.22 27.04 15.11
CA ARG A 204 -5.30 26.65 14.21
C ARG A 204 -6.62 26.89 14.93
N LEU A 205 -7.49 27.66 14.29
CA LEU A 205 -8.85 27.91 14.75
C LEU A 205 -9.75 26.78 14.26
N HIS A 206 -10.55 26.23 15.16
CA HIS A 206 -11.51 25.18 14.85
C HIS A 206 -12.93 25.77 14.78
N GLU A 207 -13.80 25.17 13.97
CA GLU A 207 -15.18 25.65 13.77
C GLU A 207 -16.02 25.68 15.05
N ASN A 208 -15.63 24.91 16.07
CA ASN A 208 -16.30 24.82 17.37
C ASN A 208 -15.85 25.89 18.39
N GLY A 209 -15.10 26.91 17.97
CA GLY A 209 -14.63 27.98 18.85
C GLY A 209 -13.47 27.58 19.77
N VAL A 210 -12.81 26.47 19.47
CA VAL A 210 -11.58 26.02 20.15
C VAL A 210 -10.37 26.42 19.31
N ILE A 211 -9.23 26.64 19.96
CA ILE A 211 -7.95 26.81 19.28
C ILE A 211 -7.00 25.67 19.64
N SER A 212 -6.24 25.22 18.66
CA SER A 212 -5.03 24.45 18.90
C SER A 212 -3.80 25.32 18.69
N VAL A 213 -2.80 25.13 19.54
CA VAL A 213 -1.52 25.82 19.51
C VAL A 213 -0.44 24.77 19.28
N ALA A 214 0.43 25.01 18.30
CA ALA A 214 1.56 24.13 18.03
C ALA A 214 2.86 24.74 18.55
N GLU A 215 3.54 24.01 19.42
CA GLU A 215 4.80 24.42 20.04
C GLU A 215 5.92 23.43 19.72
N ILE A 216 7.12 23.95 19.54
CA ILE A 216 8.33 23.14 19.39
C ILE A 216 8.90 22.91 20.78
N GLN A 217 8.82 21.68 21.30
CA GLN A 217 9.41 21.28 22.58
C GLN A 217 10.38 20.12 22.35
N GLY A 218 11.67 20.34 22.63
CA GLY A 218 12.69 19.30 22.49
C GLY A 218 12.88 18.75 21.08
N GLY A 219 12.58 19.55 20.03
CA GLY A 219 12.66 19.13 18.63
C GLY A 219 11.42 18.39 18.12
N GLU A 220 10.39 18.22 18.96
CA GLU A 220 9.11 17.67 18.57
C GLU A 220 8.02 18.74 18.58
N ILE A 221 7.04 18.60 17.69
CA ILE A 221 5.83 19.40 17.71
C ILE A 221 4.86 18.82 18.73
N ARG A 222 4.50 19.63 19.72
CA ARG A 222 3.41 19.35 20.65
C ARG A 222 2.23 20.24 20.35
N ILE A 223 1.05 19.65 20.39
CA ILE A 223 -0.20 20.34 20.09
C ILE A 223 -0.97 20.42 21.40
N GLN A 224 -1.30 21.65 21.79
CA GLN A 224 -2.14 21.93 22.95
C GLN A 224 -3.46 22.50 22.48
N VAL A 225 -4.54 22.13 23.16
CA VAL A 225 -5.89 22.56 22.79
C VAL A 225 -6.44 23.40 23.95
N ARG A 226 -6.84 24.64 23.67
CA ARG A 226 -7.45 25.53 24.68
C ARG A 226 -8.70 26.19 24.12
N LYS A 227 -9.65 26.51 25.00
CA LYS A 227 -10.82 27.30 24.59
C LYS A 227 -10.37 28.69 24.21
N TYR A 228 -11.04 29.27 23.21
CA TYR A 228 -10.88 30.68 22.93
C TYR A 228 -11.59 31.46 24.05
N GLU A 229 -10.83 32.01 25.00
CA GLU A 229 -11.38 32.91 26.01
C GLU A 229 -11.76 34.24 25.33
N GLN A 230 -13.03 34.63 25.45
CA GLN A 230 -13.52 35.97 25.10
C GLN A 230 -13.32 36.91 26.29
#